data_AF-A0A2E2D669-F1
#
_entry.id   AF-A0A2E2D669-F1
#
_cell.length_a   1.000
_cell.length_b   1.000
_cell.length_c   1.000
_cell.angle_alpha   90.00
_cell.angle_beta   90.00
_cell.angle_gamma   90.00
#
_symmetry.space_group_name_H-M   'P 1'
#
loop_
_entity.id
_entity.type
_entity.pdbx_description
1 polymer ?
#
loop_
_entity_poly.entity_id
_entity_poly.type
_entity_poly.pdbx_seq_one_letter_code
_entity_poly.pdbx_strand_id
1 'polypeptide(L)'
;MKKQCMNYIMACVSVLTLSSCGDDEFSQIDFGQDEAEFTAVTPVPDHLQAGMPEEKPKEMLSVADPTPPEVWLRSLYRQKPNHDPERDVMYYQKLLDEVLVHVHEDKRVVSNRLVQVTRQLQDKGIDADQDRLLIDFSHYLPGVNGKYVFGELTANYSNLRQQDMNHDQAMKQLFELI
;
A
#
# COMPACT_ATOMS: atom_id res chain seq x y z
N MET A 1 -38.16 56.96 28.75
CA MET A 1 -39.06 57.72 27.85
C MET A 1 -38.24 58.26 26.69
N LYS A 2 -38.65 57.94 25.44
CA LYS A 2 -38.38 58.69 24.18
C LYS A 2 -36.90 58.95 23.84
N LYS A 3 -36.33 58.51 22.71
CA LYS A 3 -36.83 58.70 21.34
C LYS A 3 -35.97 57.93 20.32
N GLN A 4 -36.66 57.44 19.29
CA GLN A 4 -36.33 57.43 17.85
C GLN A 4 -35.22 56.48 17.37
N CYS A 5 -35.58 55.38 16.70
CA CYS A 5 -35.99 55.30 15.28
C CYS A 5 -34.83 55.65 14.34
N MET A 6 -34.36 54.71 13.51
CA MET A 6 -34.89 54.55 12.15
C MET A 6 -33.89 53.82 11.22
N ASN A 7 -34.41 52.79 10.53
CA ASN A 7 -34.08 52.31 9.18
C ASN A 7 -32.68 51.75 8.88
N TYR A 8 -32.58 50.41 8.92
CA TYR A 8 -31.75 49.70 7.95
C TYR A 8 -32.48 49.70 6.61
N ILE A 9 -31.90 50.43 5.65
CA ILE A 9 -32.37 50.54 4.28
C ILE A 9 -32.09 49.19 3.58
N MET A 10 -33.18 48.53 3.20
CA MET A 10 -33.22 47.51 2.17
C MET A 10 -32.86 48.17 0.84
N ALA A 11 -31.71 47.81 0.26
CA ALA A 11 -31.28 48.31 -1.04
C ALA A 11 -31.39 47.18 -2.09
N CYS A 12 -32.47 47.33 -2.86
CA CYS A 12 -32.83 46.83 -4.18
C CYS A 12 -31.81 45.98 -4.97
N VAL A 13 -32.31 44.81 -5.36
CA VAL A 13 -31.95 44.11 -6.60
C VAL A 13 -32.23 45.02 -7.80
N SER A 14 -31.23 45.19 -8.66
CA SER A 14 -31.41 45.67 -10.03
C SER A 14 -30.51 44.88 -10.97
N VAL A 15 -31.13 44.05 -11.80
CA VAL A 15 -30.59 43.41 -12.99
C VAL A 15 -30.60 44.43 -14.15
N LEU A 16 -29.74 44.20 -15.16
CA LEU A 16 -29.60 44.80 -16.51
C LEU A 16 -28.24 45.52 -16.64
N THR A 17 -27.39 45.31 -17.66
CA THR A 17 -27.52 44.70 -18.99
C THR A 17 -26.14 44.29 -19.52
N LEU A 18 -26.18 43.34 -20.46
CA LEU A 18 -25.09 42.76 -21.25
C LEU A 18 -24.10 43.81 -21.81
N SER A 19 -22.82 43.65 -21.47
CA SER A 19 -21.71 44.14 -22.29
C SER A 19 -21.05 42.93 -22.97
N SER A 20 -21.40 42.76 -24.24
CA SER A 20 -20.68 41.92 -25.18
C SER A 20 -19.33 42.57 -25.49
N CYS A 21 -18.29 42.16 -24.78
CA CYS A 21 -16.91 42.17 -25.26
C CYS A 21 -16.47 40.71 -25.11
N GLY A 22 -16.45 39.90 -26.17
CA GLY A 22 -15.67 40.18 -27.36
C GLY A 22 -14.27 39.65 -27.07
N ASP A 23 -14.03 38.47 -27.63
CA ASP A 23 -12.74 37.77 -27.79
C ASP A 23 -12.36 36.80 -26.66
N ASP A 24 -13.10 35.70 -26.62
CA ASP A 24 -12.54 34.38 -26.32
C ASP A 24 -11.41 34.07 -27.33
N GLU A 25 -10.19 34.53 -27.08
CA GLU A 25 -9.00 33.91 -27.66
C GLU A 25 -8.73 32.60 -26.91
N PHE A 26 -9.58 31.60 -27.15
CA PHE A 26 -9.06 30.25 -27.22
C PHE A 26 -8.03 30.26 -28.34
N SER A 27 -6.76 30.14 -27.99
CA SER A 27 -5.72 29.76 -28.94
C SER A 27 -6.08 28.36 -29.46
N GLN A 28 -6.94 28.30 -30.46
CA GLN A 28 -6.97 27.18 -31.39
C GLN A 28 -5.57 27.15 -31.96
N ILE A 29 -4.79 26.15 -31.54
CA ILE A 29 -3.60 25.78 -32.27
C ILE A 29 -4.12 25.39 -33.66
N ASP A 30 -4.03 26.33 -34.58
CA ASP A 30 -4.18 26.13 -36.01
C ASP A 30 -3.06 25.17 -36.40
N PHE A 31 -3.35 23.87 -36.36
CA PHE A 31 -2.60 22.90 -37.14
C PHE A 31 -2.94 23.22 -38.59
N GLY A 32 -2.27 24.24 -39.12
CA GLY A 32 -2.27 24.56 -40.52
C GLY A 32 -2.08 23.24 -41.28
N GLN A 33 -2.88 23.07 -42.32
CA GLN A 33 -2.72 22.01 -43.30
C GLN A 33 -1.40 22.22 -44.06
N ASP A 34 -0.28 22.15 -43.36
CA ASP A 34 0.91 21.56 -43.94
C ASP A 34 0.56 20.09 -44.14
N GLU A 35 0.79 19.57 -45.34
CA GLU A 35 0.67 18.14 -45.59
C GLU A 35 1.57 17.43 -44.59
N ALA A 36 0.96 16.97 -43.49
CA ALA A 36 1.63 16.22 -42.48
C ALA A 36 2.13 14.96 -43.19
N GLU A 37 3.40 14.96 -43.56
CA GLU A 37 4.15 13.79 -43.93
C GLU A 37 4.12 12.90 -42.68
N PHE A 38 3.07 12.07 -42.59
CA PHE A 38 2.95 11.08 -41.53
C PHE A 38 4.13 10.13 -41.72
N THR A 39 5.17 10.32 -40.92
CA THR A 39 6.28 9.38 -40.86
C THR A 39 5.69 8.00 -40.57
N ALA A 40 5.93 7.04 -41.46
CA ALA A 40 5.51 5.67 -41.26
C ALA A 40 6.09 5.18 -39.92
N VAL A 41 5.23 5.08 -38.91
CA VAL A 41 5.61 4.54 -37.61
C VAL A 41 5.90 3.06 -37.84
N THR A 42 7.12 2.64 -37.51
CA THR A 42 7.50 1.23 -37.57
C THR A 42 6.48 0.40 -36.78
N PRO A 43 5.97 -0.70 -37.34
CA PRO A 43 4.98 -1.52 -36.66
C PRO A 43 5.53 -1.96 -35.30
N VAL A 44 4.67 -1.99 -34.28
CA VAL A 44 5.02 -2.47 -32.94
C VAL A 44 5.63 -3.87 -33.09
N PRO A 45 6.89 -4.08 -32.66
CA PRO A 45 7.53 -5.39 -32.76
C PRO A 45 6.66 -6.49 -32.16
N ASP A 46 6.64 -7.67 -32.77
CA ASP A 46 5.73 -8.77 -32.41
C ASP A 46 5.79 -9.13 -30.90
N HIS A 47 6.97 -9.00 -30.27
CA HIS A 47 7.16 -9.26 -28.84
C HIS A 47 6.49 -8.23 -27.91
N LEU A 48 6.02 -7.09 -28.43
CA LEU A 48 5.26 -6.07 -27.70
C LEU A 48 3.77 -6.05 -28.09
N GLN A 49 3.35 -6.86 -29.05
CA GLN A 49 1.94 -6.97 -29.47
C GLN A 49 1.10 -7.81 -28.49
N ALA A 50 1.73 -8.49 -27.53
CA ALA A 50 1.07 -9.40 -26.58
C ALA A 50 0.14 -8.72 -25.54
N GLY A 51 -0.07 -7.40 -25.64
CA GLY A 51 -0.85 -6.63 -24.66
C GLY A 51 -0.06 -6.37 -23.37
N MET A 52 -0.70 -5.72 -22.39
CA MET A 52 -0.09 -5.56 -21.06
C MET A 52 0.14 -6.94 -20.43
N PRO A 53 1.32 -7.20 -19.84
CA PRO A 53 1.58 -8.44 -19.13
C PRO A 53 0.60 -8.61 -17.97
N GLU A 54 0.34 -9.86 -17.56
CA GLU A 54 -0.44 -10.14 -16.37
C GLU A 54 0.11 -9.37 -15.16
N GLU A 55 -0.79 -8.69 -14.43
CA GLU A 55 -0.43 -7.83 -13.32
C GLU A 55 0.16 -8.67 -12.17
N LYS A 56 1.47 -8.58 -11.98
CA LYS A 56 2.14 -9.19 -10.82
C LYS A 56 1.74 -8.43 -9.55
N PRO A 57 1.52 -9.13 -8.42
CA PRO A 57 1.29 -8.46 -7.15
C PRO A 57 2.41 -7.49 -6.82
N LYS A 58 2.03 -6.35 -6.26
CA LYS A 58 2.99 -5.33 -5.82
C LYS A 58 3.94 -5.90 -4.78
N GLU A 59 5.18 -5.45 -4.86
CA GLU A 59 6.24 -5.92 -3.99
C GLU A 59 6.16 -5.40 -2.56
N MET A 60 5.70 -4.16 -2.38
CA MET A 60 5.55 -3.49 -1.09
C MET A 60 4.37 -2.53 -1.18
N LEU A 61 3.69 -2.29 -0.05
CA LEU A 61 2.64 -1.27 0.00
C LEU A 61 3.23 0.09 0.34
N SER A 62 3.04 1.08 -0.53
CA SER A 62 3.38 2.47 -0.20
C SER A 62 2.39 3.06 0.81
N VAL A 63 2.73 4.21 1.41
CA VAL A 63 1.86 4.92 2.36
C VAL A 63 0.53 5.34 1.71
N ALA A 64 0.58 5.75 0.44
CA ALA A 64 -0.60 6.22 -0.30
C ALA A 64 -1.40 5.09 -0.96
N ASP A 65 -0.93 3.85 -0.90
CA ASP A 65 -1.59 2.72 -1.56
C ASP A 65 -2.90 2.35 -0.84
N PRO A 66 -4.07 2.44 -1.48
CA PRO A 66 -5.35 2.15 -0.83
C PRO A 66 -5.58 0.66 -0.54
N THR A 67 -4.73 -0.24 -1.05
CA THR A 67 -4.86 -1.68 -0.85
C THR A 67 -4.77 -2.03 0.64
N PRO A 68 -5.77 -2.72 1.22
CA PRO A 68 -5.68 -3.20 2.59
C PRO A 68 -4.56 -4.24 2.76
N PRO A 69 -3.76 -4.20 3.84
CA PRO A 69 -2.62 -5.10 4.00
C PRO A 69 -2.98 -6.60 3.97
N GLU A 70 -4.12 -6.99 4.55
CA GLU A 70 -4.63 -8.37 4.55
C GLU A 70 -4.98 -8.87 3.13
N VAL A 71 -5.48 -8.00 2.26
CA VAL A 71 -5.76 -8.32 0.85
C VAL A 71 -4.45 -8.53 0.10
N TRP A 72 -3.44 -7.70 0.39
CA TRP A 72 -2.12 -7.79 -0.21
C TRP A 72 -1.35 -9.03 0.24
N LEU A 73 -1.29 -9.34 1.54
CA LEU A 73 -0.64 -10.57 2.02
C LEU A 73 -1.26 -11.83 1.40
N ARG A 74 -2.58 -11.85 1.25
CA ARG A 74 -3.27 -12.92 0.54
C ARG A 74 -2.89 -13.00 -0.94
N SER A 75 -2.74 -11.86 -1.63
CA SER A 75 -2.34 -11.88 -3.03
C SER A 75 -0.92 -12.43 -3.20
N LEU A 76 -0.01 -12.16 -2.26
CA LEU A 76 1.32 -12.79 -2.20
C LEU A 76 1.22 -14.29 -1.94
N TYR A 77 0.38 -14.73 -1.01
CA TYR A 77 0.19 -16.16 -0.70
C TYR A 77 -0.29 -16.97 -1.91
N ARG A 78 -1.21 -16.41 -2.70
CA ARG A 78 -1.74 -17.04 -3.91
C ARG A 78 -0.70 -17.27 -5.02
N GLN A 79 0.44 -16.59 -4.97
CA GLN A 79 1.56 -16.83 -5.89
C GLN A 79 2.38 -18.06 -5.51
N LYS A 80 2.19 -18.62 -4.30
CA LYS A 80 2.94 -19.80 -3.87
C LYS A 80 2.42 -21.07 -4.55
N PRO A 81 3.32 -22.02 -4.86
CA PRO A 81 2.90 -23.35 -5.30
C PRO A 81 2.09 -24.03 -4.19
N ASN A 82 1.05 -24.77 -4.58
CA ASN A 82 0.20 -25.52 -3.65
C ASN A 82 -0.46 -24.68 -2.53
N HIS A 83 -0.74 -23.40 -2.80
CA HIS A 83 -1.50 -22.58 -1.85
C HIS A 83 -2.92 -23.15 -1.66
N ASP A 84 -3.46 -23.00 -0.45
CA ASP A 84 -4.84 -23.33 -0.14
C ASP A 84 -5.78 -22.30 -0.80
N PRO A 85 -6.64 -22.71 -1.75
CA PRO A 85 -7.55 -21.79 -2.44
C PRO A 85 -8.65 -21.25 -1.52
N GLU A 86 -8.96 -21.93 -0.42
CA GLU A 86 -10.01 -21.54 0.53
C GLU A 86 -9.53 -20.46 1.50
N ARG A 87 -8.20 -20.24 1.61
CA ARG A 87 -7.66 -19.19 2.47
C ARG A 87 -8.12 -17.80 2.01
N ASP A 88 -8.88 -17.15 2.86
CA ASP A 88 -9.54 -15.88 2.56
C ASP A 88 -8.82 -14.68 3.19
N VAL A 89 -9.41 -13.50 3.04
CA VAL A 89 -8.87 -12.26 3.60
C VAL A 89 -9.03 -12.21 5.12
N MET A 90 -10.08 -12.85 5.66
CA MET A 90 -10.35 -12.87 7.09
C MET A 90 -9.29 -13.65 7.87
N TYR A 91 -8.69 -14.67 7.24
CA TYR A 91 -7.52 -15.35 7.78
C TYR A 91 -6.39 -14.38 8.13
N TYR A 92 -5.96 -13.55 7.16
CA TYR A 92 -4.88 -12.58 7.37
C TYR A 92 -5.30 -11.44 8.30
N GLN A 93 -6.54 -10.98 8.20
CA GLN A 93 -7.10 -9.99 9.11
C GLN A 93 -6.96 -10.46 10.56
N LYS A 94 -7.36 -11.70 10.87
CA LYS A 94 -7.27 -12.28 12.21
C LYS A 94 -5.84 -12.32 12.73
N LEU A 95 -4.90 -12.84 11.94
CA LEU A 95 -3.48 -12.91 12.34
C LEU A 95 -2.89 -11.52 12.62
N LEU A 96 -3.19 -10.55 11.76
CA LEU A 96 -2.72 -9.18 11.95
C LEU A 96 -3.35 -8.55 13.19
N ASP A 97 -4.64 -8.75 13.43
CA ASP A 97 -5.31 -8.22 14.61
C ASP A 97 -4.74 -8.81 15.91
N GLU A 98 -4.40 -10.11 15.92
CA GLU A 98 -3.68 -10.75 17.03
C GLU A 98 -2.31 -10.09 17.29
N VAL A 99 -1.53 -9.84 16.24
CA VAL A 99 -0.22 -9.17 16.37
C VAL A 99 -0.34 -7.72 16.85
N LEU A 100 -1.31 -6.96 16.30
CA LEU A 100 -1.44 -5.51 16.51
C LEU A 100 -1.77 -5.11 17.96
N VAL A 101 -2.34 -6.02 18.74
CA VAL A 101 -2.56 -5.81 20.17
C VAL A 101 -1.23 -5.64 20.93
N HIS A 102 -0.18 -6.32 20.46
CA HIS A 102 1.12 -6.46 21.14
C HIS A 102 2.25 -5.62 20.54
N VAL A 103 1.94 -4.79 19.54
CA VAL A 103 2.94 -3.93 18.90
C VAL A 103 2.50 -2.46 18.85
N HIS A 104 3.45 -1.59 18.56
CA HIS A 104 3.22 -0.14 18.44
C HIS A 104 2.88 0.31 17.02
N GLU A 105 3.32 -0.46 16.03
CA GLU A 105 3.17 -0.11 14.62
C GLU A 105 1.78 -0.43 14.07
N ASP A 106 1.41 0.26 12.99
CA ASP A 106 0.18 -0.01 12.27
C ASP A 106 0.28 -1.28 11.40
N LYS A 107 -0.89 -1.74 10.96
CA LYS A 107 -1.08 -2.95 10.15
C LYS A 107 -0.22 -2.96 8.88
N ARG A 108 -0.08 -1.82 8.21
CA ARG A 108 0.68 -1.71 6.95
C ARG A 108 2.17 -1.82 7.23
N VAL A 109 2.66 -1.13 8.27
CA VAL A 109 4.06 -1.19 8.70
C VAL A 109 4.44 -2.61 9.10
N VAL A 110 3.60 -3.32 9.88
CA VAL A 110 3.81 -4.73 10.24
C VAL A 110 3.89 -5.62 9.00
N SER A 111 2.93 -5.51 8.10
CA SER A 111 2.86 -6.32 6.88
C SER A 111 4.07 -6.09 5.96
N ASN A 112 4.45 -4.83 5.77
CA ASN A 112 5.63 -4.45 4.99
C ASN A 112 6.91 -5.01 5.62
N ARG A 113 7.07 -4.93 6.95
CA ARG A 113 8.28 -5.43 7.63
C ARG A 113 8.43 -6.94 7.52
N LEU A 114 7.34 -7.70 7.55
CA LEU A 114 7.34 -9.15 7.30
C LEU A 114 7.90 -9.48 5.91
N VAL A 115 7.44 -8.78 4.87
CA VAL A 115 7.92 -8.98 3.50
C VAL A 115 9.38 -8.52 3.36
N GLN A 116 9.73 -7.38 3.95
CA GLN A 116 11.10 -6.86 3.90
C GLN A 116 12.10 -7.82 4.55
N VAL A 117 11.84 -8.29 5.76
CA VAL A 117 12.80 -9.13 6.50
C VAL A 117 13.01 -10.48 5.82
N THR A 118 11.95 -11.07 5.26
CA THR A 118 12.02 -12.37 4.58
C THR A 118 12.79 -12.28 3.27
N ARG A 119 12.60 -11.20 2.49
CA ARG A 119 13.42 -10.94 1.30
C ARG A 119 14.89 -10.74 1.65
N GLN A 120 15.20 -9.95 2.67
CA GLN A 120 16.59 -9.75 3.10
C GLN A 120 17.29 -11.06 3.50
N LEU A 121 16.55 -12.01 4.07
CA LEU A 121 17.05 -13.35 4.36
C LEU A 121 17.22 -14.18 3.07
N GLN A 122 16.23 -14.15 2.18
CA GLN A 122 16.26 -14.85 0.89
C GLN A 122 17.42 -14.36 -0.01
N ASP A 123 17.70 -13.06 -0.03
CA ASP A 123 18.82 -12.45 -0.76
C ASP A 123 20.18 -13.00 -0.28
N LYS A 124 20.24 -13.51 0.95
CA LYS A 124 21.41 -14.18 1.55
C LYS A 124 21.38 -15.70 1.39
N GLY A 125 20.41 -16.24 0.66
CA GLY A 125 20.21 -17.68 0.51
C GLY A 125 19.59 -18.37 1.73
N ILE A 126 19.01 -17.61 2.66
CA ILE A 126 18.37 -18.15 3.87
C ILE A 126 16.87 -18.29 3.59
N ASP A 127 16.36 -19.53 3.72
CA ASP A 127 14.92 -19.80 3.55
C ASP A 127 14.08 -19.03 4.58
N ALA A 128 13.14 -18.24 4.08
CA ALA A 128 12.27 -17.42 4.90
C ALA A 128 10.92 -17.23 4.21
N ASP A 129 9.85 -17.24 5.00
CA ASP A 129 8.48 -17.10 4.54
C ASP A 129 7.73 -16.14 5.45
N GLN A 130 7.21 -15.05 4.87
CA GLN A 130 6.43 -14.03 5.57
C GLN A 130 5.11 -14.56 6.14
N ASP A 131 4.51 -15.56 5.49
CA ASP A 131 3.25 -16.17 5.91
C ASP A 131 3.46 -16.99 7.19
N ARG A 132 4.49 -17.85 7.19
CA ARG A 132 4.91 -18.60 8.37
C ARG A 132 5.30 -17.66 9.51
N LEU A 133 6.09 -16.64 9.20
CA LEU A 133 6.53 -15.66 10.19
C LEU A 133 5.36 -14.90 10.84
N LEU A 134 4.33 -14.51 10.07
CA LEU A 134 3.13 -13.88 10.62
C LEU A 134 2.35 -14.83 11.53
N ILE A 135 2.19 -16.09 11.13
CA ILE A 135 1.51 -17.12 11.95
C ILE A 135 2.22 -17.28 13.29
N ASP A 136 3.55 -17.42 13.27
CA ASP A 136 4.29 -17.65 14.51
C ASP A 136 4.34 -16.39 15.38
N PHE A 137 4.43 -15.19 14.81
CA PHE A 137 4.25 -13.96 15.61
C PHE A 137 2.87 -13.86 16.25
N SER A 138 1.79 -14.22 15.55
CA SER A 138 0.44 -14.21 16.10
C SER A 138 0.27 -15.25 17.23
N HIS A 139 1.01 -16.36 17.17
CA HIS A 139 1.04 -17.38 18.22
C HIS A 139 1.84 -16.95 19.46
N TYR A 140 3.04 -16.39 19.28
CA TYR A 140 3.97 -16.12 20.38
C TYR A 140 3.71 -14.78 21.10
N LEU A 141 3.29 -13.74 20.38
CA LEU A 141 3.07 -12.41 20.98
C LEU A 141 2.02 -12.36 22.11
N PRO A 142 0.93 -13.14 22.08
CA PRO A 142 0.00 -13.22 23.20
C PRO A 142 0.63 -13.70 24.52
N GLY A 143 1.78 -14.38 24.45
CA GLY A 143 2.49 -14.91 25.62
C GLY A 143 3.42 -13.91 26.32
N VAL A 144 3.67 -12.74 25.74
CA VAL A 144 4.63 -11.74 26.29
C VAL A 144 3.92 -10.57 26.96
N ASN A 145 4.63 -9.89 27.86
CA ASN A 145 4.10 -8.75 28.60
C ASN A 145 4.41 -7.42 27.89
N GLY A 146 3.37 -6.63 27.63
CA GLY A 146 3.51 -5.28 27.09
C GLY A 146 3.43 -5.21 25.56
N LYS A 147 3.89 -4.07 25.02
CA LYS A 147 3.95 -3.80 23.60
C LYS A 147 5.39 -3.68 23.14
N TYR A 148 5.68 -4.19 21.95
CA TYR A 148 7.01 -4.19 21.35
C TYR A 148 7.04 -3.38 20.06
N VAL A 149 8.24 -2.96 19.67
CA VAL A 149 8.50 -2.40 18.34
C VAL A 149 8.71 -3.57 17.39
N PHE A 150 7.74 -3.83 16.49
CA PHE A 150 7.77 -4.98 15.57
C PHE A 150 9.02 -5.00 14.67
N GLY A 151 9.62 -3.84 14.42
CA GLY A 151 10.84 -3.69 13.64
C GLY A 151 12.06 -4.23 14.37
N GLU A 152 12.11 -4.07 15.68
CA GLU A 152 13.16 -4.65 16.52
C GLU A 152 12.99 -6.16 16.60
N LEU A 153 11.75 -6.65 16.74
CA LEU A 153 11.46 -8.09 16.72
C LEU A 153 11.92 -8.74 15.42
N THR A 154 11.57 -8.16 14.27
CA THR A 154 11.98 -8.68 12.95
C THR A 154 13.48 -8.53 12.70
N ALA A 155 14.12 -7.46 13.17
CA ALA A 155 15.58 -7.31 13.10
C ALA A 155 16.30 -8.37 13.95
N ASN A 156 15.84 -8.61 15.18
CA ASN A 156 16.40 -9.65 16.06
C ASN A 156 16.19 -11.05 15.49
N TYR A 157 15.00 -11.36 14.97
CA TYR A 157 14.74 -12.58 14.22
C TYR A 157 15.73 -12.76 13.06
N SER A 158 15.94 -11.72 12.24
CA SER A 158 16.87 -11.76 11.12
C SER A 158 18.31 -12.03 11.57
N ASN A 159 18.74 -11.41 12.68
CA ASN A 159 20.07 -11.65 13.25
C ASN A 159 20.24 -13.10 13.71
N LEU A 160 19.23 -13.68 14.38
CA LEU A 160 19.25 -15.08 14.79
C LEU A 160 19.32 -16.02 13.58
N ARG A 161 18.53 -15.76 12.52
CA ARG A 161 18.58 -16.54 11.28
C ARG A 161 19.93 -16.46 10.56
N GLN A 162 20.63 -15.33 10.67
CA GLN A 162 21.98 -15.15 10.12
C GLN A 162 23.08 -15.83 10.96
N GLN A 163 22.77 -16.30 12.17
CA GLN A 163 23.64 -17.11 13.02
C GLN A 163 23.37 -18.62 12.83
N ASP A 164 22.98 -19.01 11.61
CA ASP A 164 22.65 -20.38 11.22
C ASP A 164 21.51 -21.05 12.01
N MET A 165 20.69 -20.26 12.72
CA MET A 165 19.47 -20.81 13.33
C MET A 165 18.39 -21.03 12.27
N ASN A 166 17.72 -22.17 12.34
CA ASN A 166 16.51 -22.40 11.55
C ASN A 166 15.34 -21.55 12.08
N HIS A 167 14.23 -21.54 11.35
CA HIS A 167 13.06 -20.74 11.70
C HIS A 167 12.56 -21.00 13.13
N ASP A 168 12.33 -22.26 13.49
CA ASP A 168 11.77 -22.65 14.78
C ASP A 168 12.71 -22.31 15.95
N GLN A 169 14.01 -22.52 15.74
CA GLN A 169 15.05 -22.13 16.70
C GLN A 169 15.06 -20.61 16.92
N ALA A 170 15.03 -19.83 15.83
CA ALA A 170 15.06 -18.38 15.92
C ALA A 170 13.78 -17.81 16.57
N MET A 171 12.60 -18.35 16.26
CA MET A 171 11.35 -17.92 16.90
C MET A 171 11.36 -18.23 18.38
N LYS A 172 11.72 -19.47 18.76
CA LYS A 172 11.83 -19.83 20.17
C LYS A 172 12.83 -18.96 20.91
N GLN A 173 14.03 -18.78 20.36
CA GLN A 173 15.07 -17.97 20.98
C GLN A 173 14.67 -16.49 21.10
N LEU A 174 13.99 -15.93 20.09
CA LEU A 174 13.50 -14.55 20.12
C LEU A 174 12.56 -14.33 21.32
N PHE A 175 11.64 -15.26 21.56
CA PHE A 175 10.62 -15.16 22.60
C PHE A 175 11.08 -15.64 23.98
N GLU A 176 12.23 -16.31 24.10
CA GLU A 176 12.89 -16.54 25.39
C GLU A 176 13.66 -15.31 25.90
N LEU A 177 13.97 -14.36 25.02
CA LEU A 177 14.74 -13.15 25.32
C LEU A 177 13.89 -11.94 25.71
N ILE A 178 12.55 -12.03 25.59
CA ILE A 178 11.61 -10.92 25.78
C ILE A 178 10.50 -11.26 26.76
#